data_AF-A0A7S4BE48-F1
#
_entry.id   AF-A0A7S4BE48-F1
#
_cell.length_a   1.000
_cell.length_b   1.000
_cell.length_c   1.000
_cell.angle_alpha   90.00
_cell.angle_beta   90.00
_cell.angle_gamma   90.00
#
_symmetry.space_group_name_H-M   'P 1'
#
loop_
_entity.id
_entity.type
_entity.pdbx_description
1 polymer ?
#
loop_
_entity_poly.entity_id
_entity_poly.type
_entity_poly.pdbx_seq_one_letter_code
_entity_poly.pdbx_strand_id
1 'polypeptide(L)'
;MRYAAMQSPQPPTEPERREFAGVVGFIDVSGFTALAEKLSAEQGRRGAELLNQYVNSYFEQLIELVAASEGDVIKFAGDALQVVWRSIARNVQTDSNDSVDAPSERTETGWGEHHAEESRSVEATPSSCSRAAARA
;
A
#
# COMPACT_ATOMS: atom_id res chain seq x y z
N MET A 1 -15.99 -3.37 1.47
CA MET A 1 -16.80 -2.40 2.27
C MET A 1 -18.25 -2.85 2.43
N ARG A 2 -18.93 -2.67 3.60
CA ARG A 2 -20.37 -3.04 3.76
C ARG A 2 -21.30 -2.37 2.73
N TYR A 3 -21.06 -1.11 2.37
CA TYR A 3 -21.95 -0.37 1.48
C TYR A 3 -21.99 -0.90 0.05
N ALA A 4 -20.86 -1.43 -0.43
CA ALA A 4 -20.79 -2.00 -1.78
C ALA A 4 -21.53 -3.35 -1.91
N ALA A 5 -21.81 -4.03 -0.79
CA ALA A 5 -22.47 -5.34 -0.77
C ALA A 5 -23.98 -5.26 -0.47
N MET A 6 -24.53 -4.06 -0.21
CA MET A 6 -25.96 -3.88 0.08
C MET A 6 -26.73 -3.58 -1.20
N GLN A 7 -27.88 -4.22 -1.40
CA GLN A 7 -28.74 -4.00 -2.57
C GLN A 7 -29.36 -2.59 -2.62
N SER A 8 -29.48 -1.92 -1.47
CA SER A 8 -29.91 -0.51 -1.35
C SER A 8 -29.26 0.14 -0.11
N PRO A 9 -28.00 0.59 -0.19
CA PRO A 9 -27.33 1.23 0.95
C PRO A 9 -28.02 2.57 1.28
N GLN A 10 -28.48 2.72 2.52
CA GLN A 10 -28.90 4.03 3.03
C GLN A 10 -27.67 4.82 3.46
N PRO A 11 -27.63 6.15 3.21
CA PRO A 11 -26.56 6.99 3.72
C PRO A 11 -26.57 6.96 5.26
N PRO A 12 -25.39 6.93 5.91
CA PRO A 12 -25.33 6.98 7.37
C PRO A 12 -25.94 8.30 7.87
N THR A 13 -26.80 8.22 8.88
CA THR A 13 -27.45 9.39 9.51
C THR A 13 -26.59 10.05 10.59
N GLU A 14 -25.57 9.34 11.08
CA GLU A 14 -24.67 9.76 12.15
C GLU A 14 -23.24 9.25 11.87
N PRO A 15 -22.21 9.81 12.52
CA PRO A 15 -20.84 9.29 12.40
C PRO A 15 -20.74 7.83 12.86
N GLU A 16 -20.27 6.95 11.99
CA GLU A 16 -19.99 5.55 12.32
C GLU A 16 -18.49 5.29 12.47
N ARG A 17 -18.11 4.43 13.43
CA ARG A 17 -16.74 3.93 13.58
C ARG A 17 -16.71 2.41 13.53
N ARG A 18 -15.68 1.84 12.91
CA ARG A 18 -15.43 0.39 12.86
C ARG A 18 -13.98 0.08 13.15
N GLU A 19 -13.77 -1.00 13.89
CA GLU A 19 -12.45 -1.56 14.18
C GLU A 19 -12.35 -2.95 13.57
N PHE A 20 -11.17 -3.29 13.06
CA PHE A 20 -10.82 -4.62 12.60
C PHE A 20 -9.30 -4.76 12.56
N ALA A 21 -8.79 -5.98 12.69
CA ALA A 21 -7.38 -6.27 12.45
C ALA A 21 -7.09 -6.35 10.95
N GLY A 22 -5.96 -5.81 10.51
CA GLY A 22 -5.58 -5.81 9.10
C GLY A 22 -4.25 -5.12 8.85
N VAL A 23 -3.85 -5.08 7.58
CA VAL A 23 -2.67 -4.37 7.08
C VAL A 23 -3.14 -3.18 6.25
N VAL A 24 -2.51 -2.03 6.44
CA VAL A 24 -2.74 -0.83 5.62
C VAL A 24 -1.51 -0.59 4.75
N GLY A 25 -1.74 -0.37 3.46
CA GLY A 25 -0.71 0.06 2.51
C GLY A 25 -0.93 1.50 2.08
N PHE A 26 0.16 2.24 1.94
CA PHE A 26 0.19 3.54 1.28
C PHE A 26 1.16 3.44 0.11
N ILE A 27 0.63 3.51 -1.11
CA ILE A 27 1.36 3.22 -2.34
C ILE A 27 1.43 4.52 -3.14
N ASP A 28 2.60 5.15 -3.17
CA ASP A 28 2.84 6.38 -3.94
C ASP A 28 3.42 6.09 -5.32
N VAL A 29 2.99 6.83 -6.33
CA VAL A 29 3.49 6.71 -7.71
C VAL A 29 4.69 7.62 -7.89
N SER A 30 5.88 7.03 -7.75
CA SER A 30 7.15 7.75 -7.92
C SER A 30 7.22 8.49 -9.26
N GLY A 31 7.62 9.77 -9.22
CA GLY A 31 7.82 10.58 -10.43
C GLY A 31 6.55 11.17 -11.03
N PHE A 32 5.37 10.87 -10.48
CA PHE A 32 4.11 11.48 -10.90
C PHE A 32 4.18 13.00 -10.87
N THR A 33 4.62 13.58 -9.74
CA THR A 33 4.61 15.03 -9.56
C THR A 33 5.48 15.73 -10.60
N ALA A 34 6.68 15.20 -10.84
CA ALA A 34 7.60 15.72 -11.84
C ALA A 34 7.03 15.60 -13.27
N LEU A 35 6.33 14.50 -13.58
CA LEU A 35 5.65 14.33 -14.87
C LEU A 35 4.51 15.34 -15.04
N ALA A 36 3.73 15.56 -13.98
CA ALA A 36 2.62 16.51 -13.97
C ALA A 36 3.10 17.94 -14.25
N GLU A 37 4.15 18.38 -13.55
CA GLU A 37 4.76 19.69 -13.74
C GLU A 37 5.30 19.85 -15.16
N LYS A 38 6.01 18.84 -15.67
CA LYS A 38 6.56 18.85 -17.03
C LYS A 38 5.47 18.97 -18.09
N LEU A 39 4.42 18.16 -18.01
CA LEU A 39 3.32 18.19 -18.98
C LEU A 39 2.54 19.50 -18.92
N SER A 40 2.37 20.07 -17.72
CA SER A 40 1.76 21.38 -17.55
C SER A 40 2.57 22.48 -18.24
N ALA A 41 3.90 22.48 -18.04
CA ALA A 41 4.79 23.46 -18.64
C ALA A 41 4.89 23.33 -20.16
N GLU A 42 4.96 22.11 -20.69
CA GLU A 42 5.18 21.85 -22.13
C GLU A 42 3.89 21.91 -22.97
N GLN A 43 2.74 21.51 -22.41
CA GLN A 43 1.50 21.32 -23.17
C GLN A 43 0.28 22.06 -22.62
N GLY A 44 0.45 22.87 -21.56
CA GLY A 44 -0.61 23.68 -20.97
C GLY A 44 -1.82 22.83 -20.59
N ARG A 45 -3.02 23.23 -21.05
CA ARG A 45 -4.28 22.52 -20.74
C ARG A 45 -4.30 21.06 -21.22
N ARG A 46 -3.65 20.75 -22.34
CA ARG A 46 -3.59 19.38 -22.88
C ARG A 46 -2.70 18.46 -22.03
N GLY A 47 -1.75 19.04 -21.28
CA GLY A 47 -0.89 18.29 -20.36
C GLY A 47 -1.67 17.58 -19.26
N ALA A 48 -2.74 18.21 -18.74
CA ALA A 48 -3.57 17.61 -17.70
C ALA A 48 -4.37 16.39 -18.20
N GLU A 49 -4.84 16.42 -19.45
CA GLU A 49 -5.55 15.31 -20.07
C GLU A 49 -4.63 14.10 -20.27
N LEU A 50 -3.41 14.35 -20.78
CA LEU A 50 -2.40 13.31 -20.95
C LEU A 50 -1.94 12.71 -19.62
N LEU A 51 -1.71 13.57 -18.62
CA LEU A 51 -1.37 13.12 -17.27
C LEU A 51 -2.45 12.20 -16.72
N ASN A 52 -3.72 12.62 -16.76
CA ASN A 52 -4.84 11.80 -16.31
C ASN A 52 -4.91 10.45 -17.05
N GLN A 53 -4.68 10.43 -18.36
CA GLN A 53 -4.70 9.19 -19.13
C GLN A 53 -3.63 8.19 -18.66
N TYR A 54 -2.37 8.64 -18.52
CA TYR A 54 -1.28 7.77 -18.09
C TYR A 54 -1.47 7.26 -16.66
N VAL A 55 -1.92 8.16 -15.79
CA VAL A 55 -2.07 7.89 -14.37
C VAL A 55 -3.23 6.93 -14.12
N ASN A 56 -4.37 7.14 -14.77
CA ASN A 56 -5.51 6.25 -14.65
C ASN A 56 -5.16 4.84 -15.14
N SER A 57 -4.46 4.72 -16.28
CA SER A 57 -4.02 3.42 -16.78
C SER A 57 -3.04 2.71 -15.83
N TYR A 58 -2.19 3.47 -15.13
CA TYR A 58 -1.29 2.90 -14.13
C TYR A 58 -2.05 2.48 -12.86
N PHE A 59 -2.96 3.31 -12.37
CA PHE A 59 -3.79 2.98 -11.21
C PHE A 59 -4.71 1.80 -11.48
N GLU A 60 -5.28 1.66 -12.67
CA GLU A 60 -6.09 0.49 -13.07
C GLU A 60 -5.31 -0.81 -12.81
N GLN A 61 -4.06 -0.89 -13.27
CA GLN A 61 -3.20 -2.06 -13.03
C GLN A 61 -2.89 -2.27 -11.54
N LEU A 62 -2.63 -1.20 -10.78
CA LEU A 62 -2.40 -1.32 -9.33
C LEU A 62 -3.66 -1.79 -8.59
N ILE A 63 -4.84 -1.28 -8.96
CA ILE A 63 -6.12 -1.67 -8.37
C ILE A 63 -6.39 -3.15 -8.63
N GLU A 64 -6.11 -3.64 -9.85
CA GLU A 64 -6.25 -5.06 -10.19
C GLU A 64 -5.34 -5.94 -9.33
N LEU A 65 -4.08 -5.55 -9.10
CA LEU A 65 -3.14 -6.28 -8.24
C LEU A 65 -3.60 -6.31 -6.78
N VAL A 66 -4.10 -5.18 -6.27
CA VAL A 66 -4.65 -5.09 -4.91
C VAL A 66 -5.88 -6.00 -4.77
N ALA A 67 -6.80 -5.94 -5.74
CA ALA A 67 -8.01 -6.75 -5.75
C ALA A 67 -7.69 -8.26 -5.86
N ALA A 68 -6.72 -8.64 -6.70
CA ALA A 68 -6.25 -10.02 -6.83
C ALA A 68 -5.64 -10.57 -5.52
N SER A 69 -5.15 -9.67 -4.66
CA SER A 69 -4.62 -9.99 -3.33
C SER A 69 -5.68 -9.87 -2.23
N GLU A 70 -6.98 -9.83 -2.56
CA GLU A 70 -8.11 -9.65 -1.64
C GLU A 70 -8.05 -8.35 -0.82
N GLY A 71 -7.37 -7.32 -1.35
CA GLY A 71 -7.31 -5.99 -0.76
C GLY A 71 -8.43 -5.08 -1.25
N ASP A 72 -8.75 -4.08 -0.44
CA ASP A 72 -9.67 -3.00 -0.80
C ASP A 72 -8.88 -1.68 -0.95
N VAL A 73 -9.08 -0.95 -2.05
CA VAL A 73 -8.68 0.46 -2.14
C VAL A 73 -9.69 1.31 -1.39
N ILE A 74 -9.23 2.08 -0.40
CA ILE A 74 -10.10 2.87 0.49
C ILE A 74 -10.02 4.38 0.22
N LYS A 75 -8.92 4.85 -0.39
CA LYS A 75 -8.77 6.26 -0.74
C LYS A 75 -7.73 6.48 -1.84
N PHE A 76 -8.00 7.45 -2.71
CA PHE A 76 -7.02 8.08 -3.59
C PHE A 76 -6.54 9.38 -2.92
N ALA A 77 -5.23 9.57 -2.83
CA ALA A 77 -4.59 10.71 -2.20
C ALA A 77 -3.62 11.36 -3.19
N GLY A 78 -4.17 12.12 -4.15
CA GLY A 78 -3.38 12.66 -5.26
C GLY A 78 -2.84 11.53 -6.12
N ASP A 79 -1.53 11.32 -6.06
CA ASP A 79 -0.75 10.29 -6.73
C ASP A 79 -0.49 9.05 -5.90
N ALA A 80 -1.13 8.92 -4.73
CA ALA A 80 -1.03 7.73 -3.90
C ALA A 80 -2.36 6.98 -3.72
N LEU A 81 -2.26 5.67 -3.51
CA LEU A 81 -3.36 4.79 -3.10
C LEU A 81 -3.23 4.43 -1.61
N GLN A 82 -4.33 4.54 -0.89
CA GLN A 82 -4.48 3.93 0.42
C GLN A 82 -5.30 2.65 0.29
N VAL A 83 -4.73 1.54 0.76
CA VAL A 83 -5.29 0.19 0.61
C VAL A 83 -5.33 -0.53 1.94
N VAL A 84 -6.25 -1.48 2.07
CA VAL A 84 -6.41 -2.28 3.31
C VAL A 84 -6.65 -3.75 2.98
N TRP A 85 -5.92 -4.62 3.69
CA TRP A 85 -6.18 -6.06 3.74
C TRP A 85 -6.70 -6.41 5.12
N ARG A 86 -7.92 -6.92 5.19
CA ARG A 86 -8.54 -7.30 6.47
C ARG A 86 -8.06 -8.68 6.86
N SER A 87 -7.71 -8.86 8.13
CA SER A 87 -7.44 -10.20 8.66
C SER A 87 -8.72 -11.01 8.68
N ILE A 88 -8.68 -12.21 8.11
CA ILE A 88 -9.73 -13.21 8.29
C ILE A 88 -9.43 -13.90 9.61
N ALA A 89 -10.25 -13.66 10.63
CA ALA A 89 -10.16 -14.42 11.86
C ALA A 89 -10.35 -15.91 11.52
N ARG A 90 -9.26 -16.70 11.58
CA ARG A 90 -9.40 -18.15 11.55
C ARG A 90 -10.02 -18.52 12.88
N ASN A 91 -11.21 -19.11 12.86
CA ASN A 91 -11.77 -19.75 14.04
C ASN A 91 -10.83 -20.92 14.36
N VAL A 92 -9.86 -20.70 15.24
CA VAL A 92 -9.12 -21.80 15.85
C VAL A 92 -10.09 -22.40 16.85
N GLN A 93 -10.77 -23.44 16.42
CA GLN A 93 -11.55 -24.30 17.30
C GLN A 93 -10.52 -24.99 18.20
N THR A 94 -10.28 -24.38 19.36
CA THR A 94 -9.47 -24.99 20.41
C THR A 94 -10.37 -26.05 21.02
N ASP A 95 -10.23 -27.29 20.54
CA ASP A 95 -10.77 -28.44 21.24
C ASP A 95 -10.15 -28.43 22.64
N SER A 96 -10.98 -28.10 23.63
CA SER A 96 -10.63 -27.83 25.01
C SER A 96 -10.29 -29.12 25.76
N ASN A 97 -9.35 -29.92 25.25
CA ASN A 97 -8.98 -31.18 25.88
C ASN A 97 -7.48 -31.49 25.87
N ASP A 98 -6.63 -30.48 26.07
CA ASP A 98 -5.27 -30.71 26.55
C ASP A 98 -5.06 -29.91 27.84
N SER A 99 -5.23 -30.62 28.95
CA SER A 99 -4.73 -30.21 30.26
C SER A 99 -3.22 -30.36 30.21
N VAL A 100 -2.50 -29.26 30.08
CA VAL A 100 -1.04 -29.25 30.21
C VAL A 100 -0.68 -28.29 31.34
N ASP A 101 -0.08 -28.85 32.38
CA ASP A 101 0.40 -28.17 33.57
C ASP A 101 1.22 -26.92 33.22
N ALA A 102 0.87 -25.79 33.84
CA ALA A 102 1.61 -24.55 33.74
C ALA A 102 2.94 -24.67 34.52
N PRO A 103 4.11 -24.38 33.91
CA PRO A 103 5.33 -24.14 34.69
C PRO A 103 5.34 -22.71 35.21
N SER A 104 5.63 -22.59 36.50
CA SER A 104 5.77 -21.35 37.27
C SER A 104 6.83 -20.39 36.70
N GLU A 105 6.45 -19.11 36.70
CA GLU A 105 7.25 -17.87 36.80
C GLU A 105 8.75 -17.91 36.42
N ARG A 106 9.11 -17.14 35.38
CA ARG A 106 10.43 -16.51 35.27
C ARG A 106 10.26 -15.01 35.05
N THR A 107 10.55 -14.25 36.10
CA THR A 107 10.83 -12.83 36.06
C THR A 107 12.24 -12.62 35.53
N GLU A 108 12.42 -12.01 34.36
CA GLU A 108 13.70 -11.40 34.01
C GLU A 108 13.49 -10.01 33.38
N THR A 109 14.00 -9.04 34.12
CA THR A 109 14.27 -7.66 33.76
C THR A 109 15.28 -7.58 32.61
N GLY A 110 15.03 -6.74 31.61
CA GLY A 110 16.04 -6.45 30.59
C GLY A 110 15.52 -5.72 29.35
N TRP A 111 15.07 -4.47 29.49
CA TRP A 111 15.02 -3.57 28.33
C TRP A 111 16.45 -3.13 28.01
N GLY A 112 17.14 -3.96 27.23
CA GLY A 112 18.44 -3.62 26.65
C GLY A 112 18.25 -2.53 25.59
N GLU A 113 18.91 -1.41 25.82
CA GLU A 113 19.10 -0.34 24.85
C GLU A 113 19.75 -0.92 23.58
N HIS A 114 19.00 -0.99 22.48
CA HIS A 114 19.58 -1.18 21.17
C HIS A 114 19.65 0.17 20.46
N HIS A 115 20.85 0.73 20.53
CA HIS A 115 21.36 1.83 19.74
C HIS A 115 20.93 1.74 18.27
N ALA A 116 20.51 2.88 17.74
CA ALA A 116 20.32 3.11 16.32
C ALA A 116 21.63 2.84 15.57
N GLU A 117 21.60 1.94 14.60
CA GLU A 117 22.70 1.72 13.67
C GLU A 117 22.23 1.97 12.23
N GLU A 118 22.79 3.03 11.70
CA GLU A 118 22.63 3.63 10.38
C GLU A 118 23.07 2.63 9.29
N SER A 119 22.11 2.07 8.55
CA SER A 119 22.42 1.20 7.42
C SER A 119 22.67 2.03 6.15
N ARG A 120 23.96 2.11 5.81
CA ARG A 120 24.53 2.67 4.58
C ARG A 120 23.85 2.15 3.32
N SER A 121 23.68 3.09 2.39
CA SER A 121 23.39 2.91 0.98
C SER A 121 24.35 1.91 0.31
N VAL A 122 23.79 0.95 -0.41
CA VAL A 122 24.54 0.10 -1.34
C VAL A 122 24.43 0.73 -2.73
N GLU A 123 25.53 1.30 -3.22
CA GLU A 123 25.68 1.77 -4.61
C GLU A 123 25.63 0.57 -5.58
N ALA A 124 24.68 0.61 -6.52
CA ALA A 124 24.68 -0.29 -7.68
C ALA A 124 25.63 0.26 -8.75
N THR A 125 26.64 -0.52 -9.08
CA THR A 125 27.62 -0.26 -10.15
C THR A 125 26.94 -0.24 -11.54
N PRO A 126 27.27 0.71 -12.44
CA PRO A 126 26.69 0.75 -13.78
C PRO A 126 27.36 -0.29 -14.70
N SER A 127 26.58 -1.25 -15.19
CA SER A 127 26.99 -2.14 -16.27
C SER A 127 27.06 -1.38 -17.59
N SER A 128 28.21 -1.45 -18.27
CA SER A 128 28.48 -0.83 -19.56
C SER A 128 27.55 -1.34 -20.67
N CYS A 129 26.80 -0.44 -21.31
CA CYS A 129 26.22 -0.69 -22.62
C CYS A 129 26.88 0.24 -23.64
N SER A 130 27.51 -0.36 -24.64
CA SER A 130 28.37 0.25 -25.65
C SER A 130 27.65 1.22 -26.57
N ARG A 131 28.34 2.33 -26.89
CA ARG A 131 28.00 3.27 -27.96
C ARG A 131 27.94 2.55 -29.31
N ALA A 132 26.86 2.78 -30.06
CA ALA A 132 26.88 2.71 -31.52
C ALA A 132 26.50 4.11 -32.05
N ALA A 133 27.46 4.74 -32.70
CA ALA A 133 27.27 5.95 -33.48
C ALA A 133 26.60 5.57 -34.82
N ALA A 134 25.63 6.37 -35.26
CA ALA A 134 25.26 6.45 -36.66
C ALA A 134 24.96 7.91 -36.99
N ARG A 135 25.91 8.54 -37.69
CA ARG A 135 25.66 9.73 -38.52
C ARG A 135 25.15 9.25 -39.87
N ALA A 136 24.12 9.92 -40.38
CA ALA A 136 23.97 10.32 -41.79
C ALA A 136 23.10 11.58 -41.80
#